data_AF-A0A2L2NES6-F1
#
_entry.id   AF-A0A2L2NES6-F1
#
_cell.length_a   1.000
_cell.length_b   1.000
_cell.length_c   1.000
_cell.angle_alpha   90.00
_cell.angle_beta   90.00
_cell.angle_gamma   90.00
#
_symmetry.space_group_name_H-M   'P 1'
#
loop_
_entity.id
_entity.type
_entity.pdbx_description
1 polymer ?
#
loop_
_entity_poly.entity_id
_entity_poly.type
_entity_poly.pdbx_seq_one_letter_code
_entity_poly.pdbx_strand_id
1 'polypeptide(L)'
;MPNEAANQEQNFLIDLLRATYQNQEVYPILQHNLSKLNDDLALMLRKWVSDRFAKEPAIAINLARVIIKLSTIIQEFEQGNLASNLGIAIAGYETVLPIVTHEAFPKEWDIVQQALITAYQQRQQIFSTTIGELREQTFQNQTQINVLTEQLQEDLQQAKLQVNDLKITITQLKQEVVSSESTQRITSLIAEFQELKQRQIRVEQVTTTNISPKSEQFNTAIFYDIENLTMGRSNPNLNFSLKQIQTNLENTNIVNKIAIQCAYADWSDSRLRLLKNEIQELGIEAIQIFDYSHKRNAADMQLAIDVMELAQSRPTLQVFVIVSGDGAFAALAKKLHEYGKTVIGCAYEVQINRILKSVCDRFIPIPAPHGDLNTKPLPKSLSAKISS
;
A
#
# COMPACT_ATOMS: atom_id res chain seq x y z
N MET A 1 -10.99 -34.00 7.91
CA MET A 1 -10.95 -33.13 6.72
C MET A 1 -9.80 -32.12 6.72
N PRO A 2 -9.54 -31.29 7.76
CA PRO A 2 -8.41 -30.33 7.72
C PRO A 2 -7.02 -30.98 7.67
N ASN A 3 -6.85 -32.14 8.33
CA ASN A 3 -5.58 -32.85 8.40
C ASN A 3 -5.17 -33.53 7.08
N GLU A 4 -6.09 -33.85 6.17
CA GLU A 4 -5.73 -34.57 4.94
C GLU A 4 -5.10 -33.65 3.90
N ALA A 5 -5.63 -32.44 3.71
CA ALA A 5 -5.05 -31.45 2.79
C ALA A 5 -3.66 -31.01 3.26
N ALA A 6 -3.51 -30.71 4.56
CA ALA A 6 -2.21 -30.37 5.15
C ALA A 6 -1.18 -31.50 5.00
N ASN A 7 -1.60 -32.76 5.18
CA ASN A 7 -0.73 -33.92 4.97
C ASN A 7 -0.35 -34.10 3.48
N GLN A 8 -1.24 -33.80 2.54
CA GLN A 8 -0.97 -33.90 1.11
C GLN A 8 0.01 -32.83 0.61
N GLU A 9 -0.08 -31.60 1.12
CA GLU A 9 0.87 -30.52 0.82
C GLU A 9 2.24 -30.80 1.45
N GLN A 10 2.26 -31.32 2.68
CA GLN A 10 3.50 -31.74 3.31
C GLN A 10 4.18 -32.88 2.53
N ASN A 11 3.42 -33.87 2.07
CA ASN A 11 3.95 -34.94 1.23
C ASN A 11 4.53 -34.38 -0.08
N PHE A 12 3.83 -33.42 -0.71
CA PHE A 12 4.32 -32.77 -1.93
C PHE A 12 5.65 -32.05 -1.72
N LEU A 13 5.80 -31.27 -0.64
CA LEU A 13 7.07 -30.63 -0.30
C LEU A 13 8.20 -31.65 -0.11
N ILE A 14 7.92 -32.75 0.61
CA ILE A 14 8.90 -33.82 0.82
C ILE A 14 9.30 -34.50 -0.49
N ASP A 15 8.36 -34.73 -1.40
CA ASP A 15 8.64 -35.34 -2.70
C ASP A 15 9.51 -34.43 -3.58
N LEU A 16 9.26 -33.11 -3.59
CA LEU A 16 10.12 -32.14 -4.27
C LEU A 16 11.55 -32.14 -3.72
N LEU A 17 11.69 -32.13 -2.39
CA LEU A 17 12.99 -32.15 -1.73
C LEU A 17 13.75 -33.46 -2.00
N ARG A 18 13.05 -34.59 -1.96
CA ARG A 18 13.62 -35.91 -2.26
C ARG A 18 14.08 -36.01 -3.71
N ALA A 19 13.24 -35.60 -4.66
CA ALA A 19 13.58 -35.61 -6.08
C ALA A 19 14.79 -34.71 -6.35
N THR A 20 14.84 -33.52 -5.74
CA THR A 20 15.97 -32.60 -5.86
C THR A 20 17.26 -33.20 -5.30
N TYR A 21 17.20 -33.80 -4.11
CA TYR A 21 18.34 -34.47 -3.48
C TYR A 21 18.86 -35.65 -4.31
N GLN A 22 17.96 -36.42 -4.92
CA GLN A 22 18.28 -37.57 -5.77
C GLN A 22 18.67 -37.17 -7.20
N ASN A 23 18.70 -35.87 -7.53
CA ASN A 23 18.92 -35.35 -8.89
C ASN A 23 17.95 -35.93 -9.95
N GLN A 24 16.71 -36.20 -9.54
CA GLN A 24 15.63 -36.62 -10.43
C GLN A 24 14.98 -35.42 -11.12
N GLU A 25 14.18 -35.68 -12.16
CA GLU A 25 13.42 -34.64 -12.85
C GLU A 25 12.32 -34.06 -11.93
N VAL A 26 12.48 -32.79 -11.54
CA VAL A 26 11.54 -32.08 -10.66
C VAL A 26 10.40 -31.43 -11.46
N TYR A 27 10.64 -31.03 -12.71
CA TYR A 27 9.64 -30.39 -13.58
C TYR A 27 8.33 -31.19 -13.72
N PRO A 28 8.34 -32.52 -13.95
CA PRO A 28 7.09 -33.29 -14.01
C PRO A 28 6.30 -33.24 -12.70
N ILE A 29 6.97 -33.25 -11.56
CA ILE A 29 6.32 -33.18 -10.24
C ILE A 29 5.60 -31.83 -10.08
N LEU A 30 6.25 -30.73 -10.49
CA LEU A 30 5.66 -29.39 -10.49
C LEU A 30 4.45 -29.29 -11.42
N GLN A 31 4.57 -29.79 -12.67
CA GLN A 31 3.52 -29.77 -13.68
C GLN A 31 2.24 -30.50 -13.24
N HIS A 32 2.36 -31.63 -12.53
CA HIS A 32 1.20 -32.37 -12.04
C HIS A 32 0.54 -31.74 -10.80
N ASN A 33 1.17 -30.73 -10.18
CA ASN A 33 0.76 -30.15 -8.90
C ASN A 33 0.67 -28.62 -8.94
N LEU A 34 0.34 -28.02 -10.09
CA LEU A 34 0.31 -26.55 -10.26
C LEU A 34 -0.53 -25.82 -9.19
N SER A 35 -1.66 -26.40 -8.75
CA SER A 35 -2.52 -25.79 -7.73
C SER A 35 -1.87 -25.71 -6.34
N LYS A 36 -0.82 -26.50 -6.08
CA LYS A 36 -0.05 -26.51 -4.84
C LYS A 36 1.13 -25.54 -4.87
N LEU A 37 1.42 -24.92 -6.01
CA LEU A 37 2.46 -23.89 -6.14
C LEU A 37 1.86 -22.53 -5.74
N ASN A 38 1.77 -22.31 -4.43
CA ASN A 38 1.12 -21.16 -3.82
C ASN A 38 1.92 -20.62 -2.61
N ASP A 39 1.42 -19.56 -1.98
CA ASP A 39 2.08 -18.93 -0.82
C ASP A 39 2.15 -19.85 0.40
N ASP A 40 1.20 -20.78 0.56
CA ASP A 40 1.20 -21.76 1.65
C ASP A 40 2.40 -22.72 1.54
N LEU A 41 2.75 -23.14 0.32
CA LEU A 41 3.96 -23.93 0.09
C LEU A 41 5.23 -23.15 0.46
N ALA A 42 5.27 -21.84 0.18
CA ALA A 42 6.40 -21.00 0.55
C ALA A 42 6.54 -20.89 2.08
N LEU A 43 5.42 -20.76 2.81
CA LEU A 43 5.42 -20.78 4.28
C LEU A 43 5.84 -22.14 4.84
N MET A 44 5.33 -23.22 4.24
CA MET A 44 5.66 -24.58 4.63
C MET A 44 7.14 -24.88 4.45
N LEU A 45 7.72 -24.45 3.32
CA LEU A 45 9.15 -24.56 3.05
C LEU A 45 9.98 -23.85 4.13
N ARG A 46 9.64 -22.60 4.47
CA ARG A 46 10.34 -21.83 5.53
C ARG A 46 10.32 -22.56 6.86
N LYS A 47 9.13 -23.00 7.28
CA LYS A 47 8.95 -23.73 8.53
C LYS A 47 9.74 -25.03 8.53
N TRP A 48 9.65 -25.81 7.47
CA TRP A 48 10.33 -27.10 7.36
C TRP A 48 11.85 -26.94 7.41
N VAL A 49 12.42 -25.96 6.69
CA VAL A 49 13.88 -25.71 6.69
C VAL A 49 14.35 -25.26 8.08
N SER A 50 13.65 -24.31 8.70
CA SER A 50 13.96 -23.83 10.05
C SER A 50 13.94 -24.96 11.08
N ASP A 51 12.89 -25.81 11.06
CA ASP A 51 12.76 -26.95 11.97
C ASP A 51 13.88 -27.98 11.77
N ARG A 52 14.35 -28.18 10.53
CA ARG A 52 15.42 -29.13 10.21
C ARG A 52 16.79 -28.61 10.60
N PHE A 53 17.10 -27.34 10.33
CA PHE A 53 18.37 -26.75 10.76
C PHE A 53 18.53 -26.73 12.28
N ALA A 54 17.44 -26.52 13.02
CA ALA A 54 17.46 -26.59 14.48
C ALA A 54 17.73 -28.02 15.00
N LYS A 55 17.23 -29.05 14.32
CA LYS A 55 17.34 -30.46 14.76
C LYS A 55 18.64 -31.12 14.31
N GLU A 56 19.13 -30.79 13.12
CA GLU A 56 20.22 -31.51 12.46
C GLU A 56 21.29 -30.55 11.89
N PRO A 57 21.99 -29.77 12.75
CA PRO A 57 22.95 -28.77 12.30
C PRO A 57 24.12 -29.37 11.52
N ALA A 58 24.49 -30.62 11.79
CA ALA A 58 25.60 -31.31 11.12
C ALA A 58 25.40 -31.50 9.60
N ILE A 59 24.16 -31.55 9.13
CA ILE A 59 23.84 -31.69 7.70
C ILE A 59 23.31 -30.41 7.07
N ALA A 60 23.24 -29.31 7.81
CA ALA A 60 22.57 -28.08 7.41
C ALA A 60 23.09 -27.52 6.08
N ILE A 61 24.39 -27.58 5.82
CA ILE A 61 24.96 -27.11 4.54
C ILE A 61 24.57 -27.98 3.35
N ASN A 62 24.52 -29.30 3.51
CA ASN A 62 24.10 -30.21 2.45
C ASN A 62 22.63 -30.01 2.13
N LEU A 63 21.82 -29.82 3.18
CA LEU A 63 20.41 -29.49 3.01
C LEU A 63 20.24 -28.11 2.35
N ALA A 64 21.01 -27.10 2.75
CA ALA A 64 20.99 -25.77 2.12
C ALA A 64 21.25 -25.85 0.61
N ARG A 65 22.22 -26.66 0.16
CA ARG A 65 22.48 -26.87 -1.28
C ARG A 65 21.29 -27.49 -2.02
N VAL A 66 20.56 -28.41 -1.38
CA VAL A 66 19.32 -28.97 -1.95
C VAL A 66 18.25 -27.90 -2.07
N ILE A 67 18.07 -27.07 -1.03
CA ILE A 67 17.10 -25.98 -1.05
C ILE A 67 17.44 -24.96 -2.15
N ILE A 68 18.70 -24.55 -2.27
CA ILE A 68 19.15 -23.64 -3.33
C ILE A 68 18.79 -24.21 -4.69
N LYS A 69 19.11 -25.48 -4.94
CA LYS A 69 18.81 -26.15 -6.22
C LYS A 69 17.30 -26.20 -6.50
N LEU A 70 16.49 -26.55 -5.51
CA LEU A 70 15.03 -26.58 -5.65
C LEU A 70 14.49 -25.17 -5.96
N SER A 71 14.95 -24.15 -5.23
CA SER A 71 14.56 -22.75 -5.46
C SER A 71 14.92 -22.29 -6.87
N THR A 72 16.08 -22.65 -7.40
CA THR A 72 16.47 -22.32 -8.78
C THR A 72 15.54 -22.98 -9.80
N ILE A 73 15.23 -24.27 -9.61
CA ILE A 73 14.28 -24.98 -10.49
C ILE A 73 12.90 -24.31 -10.47
N ILE A 74 12.40 -23.93 -9.29
CA ILE A 74 11.09 -23.29 -9.15
C ILE A 74 11.10 -21.88 -9.73
N GLN A 75 12.19 -21.13 -9.57
CA GLN A 75 12.35 -19.80 -10.16
C GLN A 75 12.30 -19.84 -11.70
N GLU A 76 12.91 -20.86 -12.30
CA GLU A 76 12.92 -21.08 -13.76
C GLU A 76 11.64 -21.75 -14.28
N PHE A 77 10.70 -22.10 -13.41
CA PHE A 77 9.48 -22.80 -13.79
C PHE A 77 8.40 -21.81 -14.27
N GLU A 78 8.17 -21.80 -15.59
CA GLU A 78 7.28 -20.82 -16.25
C GLU A 78 5.79 -21.21 -16.25
N GLN A 79 5.40 -22.34 -15.65
CA GLN A 79 4.00 -22.78 -15.61
C GLN A 79 3.34 -22.49 -14.27
N GLY A 80 2.02 -22.32 -14.28
CA GLY A 80 1.24 -21.99 -13.08
C GLY A 80 1.30 -20.51 -12.74
N ASN A 81 1.19 -20.18 -11.45
CA ASN A 81 1.27 -18.79 -10.98
C ASN A 81 2.75 -18.39 -10.79
N LEU A 82 3.27 -17.59 -11.72
CA LEU A 82 4.65 -17.12 -11.70
C LEU A 82 5.01 -16.33 -10.43
N ALA A 83 4.08 -15.53 -9.90
CA ALA A 83 4.32 -14.77 -8.67
C ALA A 83 4.48 -15.71 -7.46
N SER A 84 3.67 -16.76 -7.39
CA SER A 84 3.79 -17.81 -6.37
C SER A 84 5.11 -18.58 -6.52
N ASN A 85 5.49 -18.97 -7.75
CA ASN A 85 6.74 -19.67 -8.02
C ASN A 85 7.94 -18.85 -7.51
N LEU A 86 7.98 -17.55 -7.83
CA LEU A 86 9.01 -16.64 -7.33
C LEU A 86 8.95 -16.48 -5.81
N GLY A 87 7.76 -16.43 -5.21
CA GLY A 87 7.57 -16.40 -3.77
C GLY A 87 8.15 -17.62 -3.05
N ILE A 88 7.97 -18.81 -3.62
CA ILE A 88 8.55 -20.08 -3.12
C ILE A 88 10.07 -20.10 -3.30
N ALA A 89 10.58 -19.65 -4.45
CA ALA A 89 12.02 -19.59 -4.70
C ALA A 89 12.73 -18.66 -3.71
N ILE A 90 12.21 -17.43 -3.55
CA ILE A 90 12.68 -16.43 -2.57
C ILE A 90 12.67 -17.03 -1.17
N ALA A 91 11.60 -17.73 -0.78
CA ALA A 91 11.51 -18.41 0.51
C ALA A 91 12.67 -19.36 0.76
N GLY A 92 12.97 -20.23 -0.21
CA GLY A 92 14.08 -21.17 -0.06
C GLY A 92 15.44 -20.46 0.02
N TYR A 93 15.67 -19.44 -0.81
CA TYR A 93 16.91 -18.66 -0.76
C TYR A 93 17.09 -17.91 0.58
N GLU A 94 16.05 -17.26 1.10
CA GLU A 94 16.09 -16.56 2.40
C GLU A 94 16.42 -17.53 3.54
N THR A 95 15.82 -18.73 3.52
CA THR A 95 15.96 -19.69 4.62
C THR A 95 17.34 -20.28 4.77
N VAL A 96 18.15 -20.28 3.70
CA VAL A 96 19.51 -20.85 3.73
C VAL A 96 20.58 -19.86 4.18
N LEU A 97 20.31 -18.55 4.13
CA LEU A 97 21.27 -17.49 4.47
C LEU A 97 21.86 -17.56 5.90
N PRO A 98 21.14 -18.06 6.93
CA PRO A 98 21.74 -18.24 8.25
C PRO A 98 22.88 -19.28 8.28
N ILE A 99 22.88 -20.22 7.34
CA ILE A 99 23.89 -21.28 7.22
C ILE A 99 24.92 -20.91 6.16
N VAL A 100 24.45 -20.44 5.00
CA VAL A 100 25.26 -20.02 3.86
C VAL A 100 25.64 -18.56 4.07
N THR A 101 26.68 -18.31 4.86
CA THR A 101 27.21 -16.96 5.09
C THR A 101 28.39 -16.67 4.17
N HIS A 102 28.66 -15.39 3.89
CA HIS A 102 29.83 -14.99 3.10
C HIS A 102 31.16 -15.47 3.72
N GLU A 103 31.25 -15.51 5.05
CA GLU A 103 32.47 -15.95 5.74
C GLU A 103 32.73 -17.47 5.62
N ALA A 104 31.68 -18.28 5.75
CA ALA A 104 31.81 -19.73 5.73
C ALA A 104 31.74 -20.33 4.32
N PHE A 105 30.88 -19.77 3.46
CA PHE A 105 30.53 -20.32 2.14
C PHE A 105 30.37 -19.20 1.08
N PRO A 106 31.45 -18.46 0.76
CA PRO A 106 31.36 -17.29 -0.13
C PRO A 106 30.78 -17.60 -1.52
N LYS A 107 31.11 -18.76 -2.09
CA LYS A 107 30.62 -19.16 -3.42
C LYS A 107 29.11 -19.41 -3.44
N GLU A 108 28.62 -20.22 -2.51
CA GLU A 108 27.19 -20.48 -2.37
C GLU A 108 26.43 -19.21 -1.98
N TRP A 109 27.02 -18.34 -1.15
CA TRP A 109 26.43 -17.06 -0.77
C TRP A 109 26.25 -16.15 -2.00
N ASP A 110 27.28 -16.00 -2.85
CA ASP A 110 27.18 -15.20 -4.08
C ASP A 110 26.07 -15.70 -5.01
N ILE A 111 25.94 -17.02 -5.17
CA ILE A 111 24.88 -17.64 -5.97
C ILE A 111 23.51 -17.29 -5.40
N VAL A 112 23.31 -17.44 -4.08
CA VAL A 112 22.03 -17.16 -3.42
C VAL A 112 21.67 -15.68 -3.54
N GLN A 113 22.63 -14.77 -3.35
CA GLN A 113 22.40 -13.33 -3.48
C GLN A 113 22.00 -12.93 -4.91
N GLN A 114 22.71 -13.43 -5.92
CA GLN A 114 22.36 -13.17 -7.33
C GLN A 114 20.98 -13.71 -7.69
N ALA A 115 20.66 -14.92 -7.22
CA ALA A 115 19.36 -15.54 -7.46
C ALA A 115 18.21 -14.77 -6.78
N LEU A 116 18.42 -14.29 -5.54
CA LEU A 116 17.48 -13.43 -4.82
C LEU A 116 17.23 -12.11 -5.57
N ILE A 117 18.29 -11.42 -5.98
CA ILE A 117 18.17 -10.16 -6.74
C ILE A 117 17.34 -10.40 -7.99
N THR A 118 17.64 -11.45 -8.75
CA THR A 118 16.93 -11.81 -9.97
C THR A 118 15.46 -12.12 -9.67
N ALA A 119 15.18 -12.91 -8.63
CA ALA A 119 13.82 -13.29 -8.25
C ALA A 119 12.98 -12.09 -7.81
N TYR A 120 13.54 -11.17 -7.00
CA TYR A 120 12.85 -9.95 -6.60
C TYR A 120 12.58 -9.02 -7.79
N GLN A 121 13.53 -8.88 -8.72
CA GLN A 121 13.34 -8.09 -9.95
C GLN A 121 12.24 -8.67 -10.83
N GLN A 122 12.24 -9.98 -11.06
CA GLN A 122 11.18 -10.68 -11.80
C GLN A 122 9.82 -10.48 -11.13
N ARG A 123 9.76 -10.60 -9.80
CA ARG A 123 8.52 -10.46 -9.03
C ARG A 123 7.99 -9.03 -9.11
N GLN A 124 8.86 -8.04 -8.99
CA GLN A 124 8.52 -6.62 -9.16
C GLN A 124 7.98 -6.32 -10.57
N GLN A 125 8.60 -6.90 -11.60
CA GLN A 125 8.13 -6.74 -12.98
C GLN A 125 6.72 -7.31 -13.17
N ILE A 126 6.45 -8.52 -12.66
CA ILE A 126 5.10 -9.13 -12.72
C ILE A 126 4.08 -8.23 -12.02
N PHE A 127 4.38 -7.77 -10.80
CA PHE A 127 3.49 -6.86 -10.08
C PHE A 127 3.23 -5.57 -10.86
N SER A 128 4.27 -4.96 -11.44
CA SER A 128 4.12 -3.74 -12.23
C SER A 128 3.20 -3.94 -13.44
N THR A 129 3.33 -5.07 -14.15
CA THR A 129 2.46 -5.40 -15.29
C THR A 129 1.02 -5.61 -14.85
N THR A 130 0.79 -6.44 -13.83
CA THR A 130 -0.57 -6.71 -13.31
C THR A 130 -1.25 -5.44 -12.80
N ILE A 131 -0.50 -4.53 -12.16
CA ILE A 131 -1.02 -3.22 -11.74
C ILE A 131 -1.42 -2.39 -12.95
N GLY A 132 -0.61 -2.38 -14.02
CA GLY A 132 -0.92 -1.69 -15.26
C GLY A 132 -2.24 -2.16 -15.87
N GLU A 133 -2.42 -3.48 -15.98
CA GLU A 133 -3.63 -4.11 -16.53
C GLU A 133 -4.88 -3.80 -15.67
N LEU A 134 -4.77 -3.93 -14.35
CA LEU A 134 -5.88 -3.63 -13.44
C LEU A 134 -6.27 -2.15 -13.46
N ARG A 135 -5.30 -1.24 -13.61
CA ARG A 135 -5.56 0.20 -13.77
C ARG A 135 -6.31 0.50 -15.06
N GLU A 136 -5.91 -0.13 -16.17
CA GLU A 136 -6.59 0.04 -17.44
C GLU A 136 -8.05 -0.44 -17.35
N GLN A 137 -8.28 -1.62 -16.77
CA GLN A 137 -9.64 -2.13 -16.53
C GLN A 137 -10.46 -1.21 -15.62
N THR A 138 -9.85 -0.69 -14.55
CA THR A 138 -10.52 0.25 -13.63
C THR A 138 -10.89 1.54 -14.35
N PHE A 139 -10.01 2.08 -15.20
CA PHE A 139 -10.28 3.26 -16.00
C PHE A 139 -11.42 3.03 -17.02
N GLN A 140 -11.43 1.88 -17.69
CA GLN A 140 -12.51 1.50 -18.61
C GLN A 140 -13.85 1.39 -17.87
N ASN A 141 -13.88 0.68 -16.74
CA ASN A 141 -15.06 0.54 -15.91
C ASN A 141 -15.57 1.89 -15.40
N GLN A 142 -14.68 2.78 -14.96
CA GLN A 142 -15.05 4.12 -14.51
C GLN A 142 -15.64 4.95 -15.64
N THR A 143 -15.07 4.88 -16.84
CA THR A 143 -15.60 5.56 -18.03
C THR A 143 -17.00 5.05 -18.35
N GLN A 144 -17.23 3.74 -18.30
CA GLN A 144 -18.55 3.15 -18.53
C GLN A 144 -19.57 3.58 -17.47
N ILE A 145 -19.17 3.64 -16.20
CA ILE A 145 -20.01 4.14 -15.10
C ILE A 145 -20.39 5.60 -15.35
N ASN A 146 -19.45 6.45 -15.77
CA ASN A 146 -19.74 7.86 -16.05
C ASN A 146 -20.75 8.02 -17.18
N VAL A 147 -20.55 7.31 -18.30
CA VAL A 147 -21.49 7.31 -19.44
C VAL A 147 -22.89 6.85 -19.01
N LEU A 148 -22.99 5.76 -18.26
CA LEU A 148 -24.27 5.26 -17.74
C LEU A 148 -24.90 6.26 -16.76
N THR A 149 -24.10 6.96 -15.96
CA THR A 149 -24.59 7.97 -15.02
C THR A 149 -25.16 9.18 -15.76
N GLU A 150 -24.48 9.65 -16.80
CA GLU A 150 -24.97 10.74 -17.67
C GLU A 150 -26.28 10.34 -18.36
N GLN A 151 -26.34 9.15 -18.98
CA GLN A 151 -27.56 8.66 -19.61
C GLN A 151 -28.73 8.58 -18.62
N LEU A 152 -28.47 8.08 -17.40
CA LEU A 152 -29.49 7.95 -16.37
C LEU A 152 -29.96 9.32 -15.84
N GLN A 153 -29.10 10.34 -15.84
CA GLN A 153 -29.48 11.72 -15.53
C GLN A 153 -30.36 12.33 -16.62
N GLU A 154 -30.06 12.08 -17.89
CA GLU A 154 -30.89 12.52 -19.02
C GLU A 154 -32.27 11.87 -18.98
N ASP A 155 -32.33 10.54 -18.81
CA ASP A 155 -33.57 9.78 -18.68
C ASP A 155 -34.42 10.29 -17.51
N LEU A 156 -33.77 10.63 -16.38
CA LEU A 156 -34.44 11.22 -15.23
C LEU A 156 -35.03 12.60 -15.54
N GLN A 157 -34.32 13.46 -16.27
CA GLN A 157 -34.87 14.75 -16.69
C GLN A 157 -36.07 14.58 -17.62
N GLN A 158 -35.99 13.66 -18.58
CA GLN A 158 -37.11 13.36 -19.49
C GLN A 158 -38.33 12.84 -18.72
N ALA A 159 -38.13 11.92 -17.78
CA ALA A 159 -39.22 11.44 -16.93
C ALA A 159 -39.86 12.57 -16.10
N LYS A 160 -39.06 13.51 -15.57
CA LYS A 160 -39.57 14.68 -14.83
C LYS A 160 -40.44 15.59 -15.70
N LEU A 161 -40.05 15.82 -16.96
CA LEU A 161 -40.84 16.59 -17.92
C LEU A 161 -42.17 15.91 -18.21
N GLN A 162 -42.17 14.60 -18.51
CA GLN A 162 -43.38 13.82 -18.76
C GLN A 162 -44.36 13.83 -17.57
N VAL A 163 -43.83 13.70 -16.35
CA VAL A 163 -44.62 13.79 -15.12
C VAL A 163 -45.30 15.17 -14.99
N ASN A 164 -44.60 16.25 -15.32
CA ASN A 164 -45.17 17.61 -15.29
C ASN A 164 -46.27 17.79 -16.35
N ASP A 165 -46.04 17.33 -17.58
CA ASP A 165 -47.02 17.43 -18.67
C ASP A 165 -48.31 16.65 -18.34
N LEU A 166 -48.17 15.43 -17.82
CA LEU A 166 -49.30 14.62 -17.34
C LEU A 166 -50.07 15.32 -16.22
N LYS A 167 -49.36 15.95 -15.27
CA LYS A 167 -49.98 16.70 -14.18
C LYS A 167 -50.80 17.89 -14.70
N ILE A 168 -50.31 18.60 -15.70
CA ILE A 168 -51.05 19.68 -16.37
C ILE A 168 -52.31 19.12 -17.03
N THR A 169 -52.17 18.04 -17.80
CA THR A 169 -53.26 17.38 -18.53
C THR A 169 -54.36 16.88 -17.60
N ILE A 170 -53.99 16.20 -16.50
CA ILE A 170 -54.93 15.75 -15.47
C ILE A 170 -55.66 16.93 -14.84
N THR A 171 -54.98 18.06 -14.64
CA THR A 171 -55.60 19.27 -14.05
C THR A 171 -56.64 19.88 -14.99
N GLN A 172 -56.33 19.96 -16.30
CA GLN A 172 -57.25 20.45 -17.33
C GLN A 172 -58.49 19.54 -17.45
N LEU A 173 -58.29 18.22 -17.55
CA LEU A 173 -59.39 17.26 -17.66
C LEU A 173 -60.30 17.25 -16.43
N LYS A 174 -59.74 17.49 -15.22
CA LYS A 174 -60.54 17.64 -14.00
C LYS A 174 -61.44 18.87 -14.01
N GLN A 175 -61.08 19.92 -14.76
CA GLN A 175 -61.88 21.14 -14.89
C GLN A 175 -63.00 21.02 -15.94
N GLU A 176 -62.89 20.07 -16.89
CA GLU A 176 -63.84 19.88 -18.00
C GLU A 176 -64.94 18.82 -17.75
N VAL A 177 -65.06 18.28 -16.53
CA VAL A 177 -65.88 17.07 -16.29
C VAL A 177 -67.39 17.33 -16.37
N VAL A 178 -68.02 16.81 -17.44
CA VAL A 178 -69.49 16.64 -17.58
C VAL A 178 -69.91 15.22 -18.09
N SER A 179 -69.00 14.27 -18.41
CA SER A 179 -69.38 12.94 -18.96
C SER A 179 -68.57 11.74 -18.43
N SER A 180 -69.15 10.53 -18.47
CA SER A 180 -68.60 9.27 -17.90
C SER A 180 -67.38 8.70 -18.64
N GLU A 181 -67.24 8.97 -19.94
CA GLU A 181 -66.08 8.54 -20.76
C GLU A 181 -64.80 9.29 -20.38
N SER A 182 -64.96 10.56 -19.96
CA SER A 182 -63.88 11.40 -19.41
C SER A 182 -63.31 10.81 -18.12
N THR A 183 -64.15 10.17 -17.30
CA THR A 183 -63.79 9.58 -16.00
C THR A 183 -62.89 8.35 -16.14
N GLN A 184 -63.12 7.50 -17.15
CA GLN A 184 -62.23 6.35 -17.43
C GLN A 184 -60.85 6.81 -17.92
N ARG A 185 -60.81 7.81 -18.81
CA ARG A 185 -59.57 8.40 -19.33
C ARG A 185 -58.73 9.07 -18.25
N ILE A 186 -59.38 9.76 -17.30
CA ILE A 186 -58.72 10.35 -16.13
C ILE A 186 -58.12 9.25 -15.23
N THR A 187 -58.83 8.12 -15.06
CA THR A 187 -58.40 7.03 -14.19
C THR A 187 -57.15 6.33 -14.74
N SER A 188 -57.07 6.10 -16.06
CA SER A 188 -55.88 5.51 -16.69
C SER A 188 -54.66 6.44 -16.60
N LEU A 189 -54.84 7.75 -16.83
CA LEU A 189 -53.75 8.74 -16.73
C LEU A 189 -53.22 8.89 -15.30
N ILE A 190 -54.08 8.76 -14.28
CA ILE A 190 -53.64 8.77 -12.87
C ILE A 190 -52.77 7.53 -12.57
N ALA A 191 -53.12 6.36 -13.10
CA ALA A 191 -52.33 5.15 -12.90
C ALA A 191 -50.94 5.26 -13.56
N GLU A 192 -50.88 5.77 -14.80
CA GLU A 192 -49.63 6.00 -15.52
C GLU A 192 -48.74 7.03 -14.82
N PHE A 193 -49.33 8.10 -14.28
CA PHE A 193 -48.62 9.10 -13.47
C PHE A 193 -48.02 8.50 -12.18
N GLN A 194 -48.77 7.62 -11.50
CA GLN A 194 -48.27 6.95 -10.28
C GLN A 194 -47.09 6.02 -10.59
N GLU A 195 -47.14 5.30 -11.70
CA GLU A 195 -46.05 4.42 -12.11
C GLU A 195 -44.78 5.20 -12.46
N LEU A 196 -44.89 6.28 -13.23
CA LEU A 196 -43.77 7.15 -13.59
C LEU A 196 -43.14 7.80 -12.36
N LYS A 197 -43.95 8.24 -11.40
CA LYS A 197 -43.45 8.79 -10.12
C LYS A 197 -42.65 7.75 -9.32
N GLN A 198 -43.07 6.48 -9.32
CA GLN A 198 -42.33 5.40 -8.67
C GLN A 198 -41.02 5.04 -9.39
N ARG A 199 -40.98 5.16 -10.71
CA ARG A 199 -39.73 5.01 -11.48
C ARG A 199 -38.75 6.15 -11.16
N GLN A 200 -39.22 7.40 -11.09
CA GLN A 200 -38.41 8.55 -10.72
C GLN A 200 -37.74 8.38 -9.34
N ILE A 201 -38.50 7.95 -8.31
CA ILE A 201 -37.97 7.73 -6.96
C ILE A 201 -36.87 6.65 -6.96
N ARG A 202 -37.06 5.56 -7.71
CA ARG A 202 -36.03 4.50 -7.83
C ARG A 202 -34.74 5.03 -8.46
N VAL A 203 -34.84 5.88 -9.48
CA VAL A 203 -33.69 6.48 -10.16
C VAL A 203 -32.97 7.53 -9.28
N GLU A 204 -33.72 8.30 -8.48
CA GLU A 204 -33.17 9.26 -7.51
C GLU A 204 -32.42 8.58 -6.35
N GLN A 205 -32.83 7.37 -5.95
CA GLN A 205 -32.12 6.56 -4.94
C GLN A 205 -30.80 5.98 -5.46
N VAL A 206 -30.70 5.68 -6.76
CA VAL A 206 -29.46 5.17 -7.38
C VAL A 206 -28.41 6.25 -7.58
N THR A 207 -28.82 7.51 -7.75
CA THR A 207 -27.92 8.67 -7.95
C THR A 207 -27.40 9.26 -6.64
N THR A 208 -28.12 9.08 -5.52
CA THR A 208 -27.72 9.59 -4.19
C THR A 208 -26.74 8.68 -3.45
N THR A 209 -26.53 7.44 -3.88
CA THR A 209 -25.57 6.52 -3.24
C THR A 209 -24.11 6.75 -3.63
N ASN A 210 -23.82 7.52 -4.69
CA ASN A 210 -22.46 7.67 -5.23
C ASN A 210 -21.84 9.07 -5.11
N ILE A 211 -22.48 10.04 -4.45
CA ILE A 211 -21.85 11.34 -4.16
C ILE A 211 -22.22 11.77 -2.74
N SER A 212 -21.37 11.42 -1.77
CA SER A 212 -21.44 11.98 -0.42
C SER A 212 -20.45 13.16 -0.29
N PRO A 213 -20.91 14.36 0.11
CA PRO A 213 -20.03 15.48 0.42
C PRO A 213 -19.41 15.29 1.82
N LYS A 214 -18.08 15.47 1.92
CA LYS A 214 -17.23 15.31 3.13
C LYS A 214 -17.59 14.07 3.97
N SER A 215 -17.16 12.88 3.53
CA SER A 215 -17.24 11.71 4.39
C SER A 215 -16.25 11.84 5.55
N GLU A 216 -16.74 11.68 6.79
CA GLU A 216 -15.95 11.38 7.98
C GLU A 216 -15.29 9.98 7.87
N GLN A 217 -14.59 9.73 6.77
CA GLN A 217 -14.05 8.43 6.43
C GLN A 217 -12.57 8.38 6.79
N PHE A 218 -12.16 7.27 7.40
CA PHE A 218 -10.76 6.95 7.64
C PHE A 218 -10.03 6.79 6.29
N ASN A 219 -9.29 7.82 5.88
CA ASN A 219 -8.67 7.88 4.55
C ASN A 219 -7.22 8.40 4.56
N THR A 220 -6.70 8.75 5.74
CA THR A 220 -5.36 9.33 5.88
C THR A 220 -4.39 8.33 6.50
N ALA A 221 -3.19 8.21 5.94
CA ALA A 221 -2.10 7.43 6.50
C ALA A 221 -0.88 8.32 6.78
N ILE A 222 -0.26 8.16 7.95
CA ILE A 222 0.88 8.97 8.40
C ILE A 222 2.10 8.08 8.64
N PHE A 223 3.23 8.48 8.07
CA PHE A 223 4.48 7.73 8.13
C PHE A 223 5.58 8.61 8.74
N TYR A 224 6.02 8.23 9.94
CA TYR A 224 7.02 8.96 10.71
C TYR A 224 8.40 8.38 10.49
N ASP A 225 9.28 9.18 9.92
CA ASP A 225 10.72 8.89 9.87
C ASP A 225 11.36 9.48 11.14
N ILE A 226 11.53 8.61 12.14
CA ILE A 226 12.00 9.02 13.46
C ILE A 226 13.46 9.47 13.41
N GLU A 227 14.26 8.94 12.48
CA GLU A 227 15.65 9.35 12.32
C GLU A 227 15.76 10.78 11.79
N ASN A 228 14.90 11.15 10.83
CA ASN A 228 14.83 12.53 10.38
C ASN A 228 14.28 13.47 11.46
N LEU A 229 13.25 13.07 12.20
CA LEU A 229 12.69 13.85 13.31
C LEU A 229 13.66 14.06 14.48
N THR A 230 14.58 13.12 14.69
CA THR A 230 15.64 13.24 15.69
C THR A 230 16.86 14.03 15.19
N MET A 231 16.87 14.50 13.94
CA MET A 231 18.01 15.16 13.31
C MET A 231 19.27 14.26 13.20
N GLY A 232 19.06 12.95 13.12
CA GLY A 232 20.10 11.94 12.88
C GLY A 232 20.65 11.23 14.14
N ARG A 233 21.20 10.02 13.94
CA ARG A 233 21.59 9.10 15.03
C ARG A 233 22.76 9.54 15.92
N SER A 234 23.66 10.41 15.43
CA SER A 234 24.89 10.79 16.13
C SER A 234 24.65 11.73 17.32
N ASN A 235 23.61 12.57 17.25
CA ASN A 235 23.21 13.43 18.38
C ASN A 235 21.70 13.70 18.29
N PRO A 236 20.84 12.69 18.57
CA PRO A 236 19.43 12.78 18.33
C PRO A 236 18.78 13.81 19.25
N ASN A 237 18.12 14.79 18.66
CA ASN A 237 17.29 15.75 19.37
C ASN A 237 15.88 15.17 19.54
N LEU A 238 15.53 14.80 20.77
CA LEU A 238 14.22 14.23 21.12
C LEU A 238 13.22 15.28 21.63
N ASN A 239 13.52 16.57 21.50
CA ASN A 239 12.65 17.65 21.93
C ASN A 239 11.58 17.96 20.86
N PHE A 240 10.76 16.96 20.55
CA PHE A 240 9.58 17.08 19.69
C PHE A 240 8.44 16.22 20.22
N SER A 241 7.22 16.50 19.80
CA SER A 241 6.04 15.72 20.16
C SER A 241 5.33 15.21 18.90
N LEU A 242 5.12 13.90 18.84
CA LEU A 242 4.33 13.25 17.80
C LEU A 242 2.87 13.71 17.90
N LYS A 243 2.36 13.93 19.12
CA LYS A 243 1.03 14.47 19.37
C LYS A 243 0.87 15.87 18.77
N GLN A 244 1.86 16.74 18.96
CA GLN A 244 1.83 18.09 18.37
C GLN A 244 1.88 18.04 16.84
N ILE A 245 2.69 17.15 16.26
CA ILE A 245 2.73 16.94 14.80
C ILE A 245 1.35 16.48 14.31
N GLN A 246 0.75 15.46 14.93
CA GLN A 246 -0.58 14.98 14.57
C GLN A 246 -1.64 16.08 14.68
N THR A 247 -1.68 16.84 15.79
CA THR A 247 -2.61 17.96 15.96
C THR A 247 -2.43 19.02 14.87
N ASN A 248 -1.19 19.34 14.50
CA ASN A 248 -0.93 20.29 13.40
C ASN A 248 -1.44 19.77 12.05
N LEU A 249 -1.33 18.47 11.80
CA LEU A 249 -1.86 17.81 10.61
C LEU A 249 -3.40 17.84 10.59
N GLU A 250 -4.04 17.46 11.70
CA GLU A 250 -5.50 17.45 11.87
C GLU A 250 -6.14 18.84 11.77
N ASN A 251 -5.41 19.89 12.16
CA ASN A 251 -5.85 21.28 11.99
C ASN A 251 -5.88 21.74 10.52
N THR A 252 -5.37 20.94 9.58
CA THR A 252 -5.47 21.25 8.14
C THR A 252 -6.77 20.74 7.54
N ASN A 253 -7.32 21.47 6.57
CA ASN A 253 -8.54 21.06 5.86
C ASN A 253 -8.36 19.87 4.89
N ILE A 254 -7.19 19.24 4.87
CA ILE A 254 -6.80 18.21 3.89
C ILE A 254 -6.74 16.84 4.56
N VAL A 255 -6.33 16.80 5.82
CA VAL A 255 -6.30 15.58 6.64
C VAL A 255 -7.72 15.30 7.13
N ASN A 256 -8.24 14.11 6.82
CA ASN A 256 -9.51 13.64 7.41
C ASN A 256 -9.20 12.69 8.58
N LYS A 257 -10.07 11.71 8.85
CA LYS A 257 -9.80 10.72 9.92
C LYS A 257 -8.56 9.88 9.56
N ILE A 258 -7.67 9.75 10.52
CA ILE A 258 -6.41 9.01 10.40
C ILE A 258 -6.68 7.51 10.55
N ALA A 259 -6.44 6.76 9.48
CA ALA A 259 -6.66 5.33 9.39
C ALA A 259 -5.44 4.51 9.84
N ILE A 260 -4.23 5.00 9.54
CA ILE A 260 -2.97 4.30 9.76
C ILE A 260 -1.91 5.31 10.22
N GLN A 261 -1.12 4.91 11.21
CA GLN A 261 0.08 5.64 11.61
C GLN A 261 1.22 4.66 11.88
N CYS A 262 2.36 4.85 11.22
CA CYS A 262 3.53 3.99 11.36
C CYS A 262 4.77 4.85 11.65
N ALA A 263 5.60 4.43 12.60
CA ALA A 263 6.86 5.09 12.93
C ALA A 263 8.05 4.15 12.71
N TYR A 264 8.98 4.57 11.87
CA TYR A 264 10.12 3.79 11.41
C TYR A 264 11.38 4.22 12.16
N ALA A 265 11.98 3.30 12.90
CA ALA A 265 13.19 3.54 13.67
C ALA A 265 13.89 2.24 14.05
N ASP A 266 15.13 2.34 14.51
CA ASP A 266 15.72 1.29 15.33
C ASP A 266 15.22 1.40 16.78
N TRP A 267 14.12 0.73 17.11
CA TRP A 267 13.52 0.74 18.45
C TRP A 267 14.35 -0.01 19.51
N SER A 268 15.45 -0.66 19.13
CA SER A 268 16.43 -1.16 20.09
C SER A 268 17.22 -0.03 20.76
N ASP A 269 17.23 1.17 20.16
CA ASP A 269 17.84 2.35 20.75
C ASP A 269 17.11 2.81 22.01
N SER A 270 17.77 2.63 23.15
CA SER A 270 17.26 3.03 24.47
C SER A 270 16.85 4.51 24.58
N ARG A 271 17.41 5.39 23.75
CA ARG A 271 17.08 6.83 23.71
C ARG A 271 15.64 7.07 23.25
N LEU A 272 15.13 6.23 22.34
CA LEU A 272 13.78 6.35 21.78
C LEU A 272 12.67 5.92 22.76
N ARG A 273 13.01 5.36 23.93
CA ARG A 273 12.03 4.97 24.97
C ARG A 273 11.14 6.13 25.43
N LEU A 274 11.61 7.37 25.29
CA LEU A 274 10.83 8.58 25.62
C LEU A 274 9.58 8.73 24.73
N LEU A 275 9.62 8.24 23.50
CA LEU A 275 8.49 8.32 22.55
C LEU A 275 7.44 7.23 22.79
N LYS A 276 7.74 6.21 23.60
CA LYS A 276 6.88 5.04 23.81
C LYS A 276 5.46 5.41 24.25
N ASN A 277 5.33 6.38 25.16
CA ASN A 277 4.04 6.81 25.67
C ASN A 277 3.19 7.47 24.58
N GLU A 278 3.78 8.38 23.79
CA GLU A 278 3.07 9.04 22.68
C GLU A 278 2.70 8.05 21.58
N ILE A 279 3.59 7.11 21.24
CA ILE A 279 3.31 6.05 20.26
C ILE A 279 2.09 5.22 20.68
N GLN A 280 2.03 4.81 21.95
CA GLN A 280 0.91 4.05 22.48
C GLN A 280 -0.38 4.86 22.56
N GLU A 281 -0.31 6.12 23.04
CA GLU A 281 -1.48 6.99 23.18
C GLU A 281 -2.11 7.33 21.82
N LEU A 282 -1.29 7.53 20.80
CA LEU A 282 -1.73 7.92 19.45
C LEU A 282 -2.05 6.71 18.55
N GLY A 283 -1.83 5.48 19.04
CA GLY A 283 -2.03 4.26 18.27
C GLY A 283 -1.09 4.13 17.08
N ILE A 284 0.15 4.61 17.22
CA ILE A 284 1.18 4.53 16.19
C ILE A 284 1.83 3.14 16.25
N GLU A 285 1.93 2.47 15.11
CA GLU A 285 2.65 1.22 14.98
C GLU A 285 4.17 1.48 14.89
N ALA A 286 4.93 0.87 15.80
CA ALA A 286 6.39 1.00 15.84
C ALA A 286 7.03 -0.06 14.92
N ILE A 287 7.49 0.37 13.74
CA ILE A 287 8.16 -0.50 12.75
C ILE A 287 9.66 -0.53 13.06
N GLN A 288 10.16 -1.71 13.44
CA GLN A 288 11.58 -1.93 13.74
C GLN A 288 12.40 -2.02 12.45
N ILE A 289 13.37 -1.12 12.34
CA ILE A 289 14.36 -1.14 11.29
C ILE A 289 15.62 -1.83 11.80
N PHE A 290 16.06 -2.86 11.10
CA PHE A 290 17.31 -3.55 11.36
C PHE A 290 18.35 -3.05 10.36
N ASP A 291 19.37 -2.35 10.86
CA ASP A 291 20.41 -1.82 10.00
C ASP A 291 21.50 -2.89 9.78
N TYR A 292 21.43 -3.59 8.65
CA TYR A 292 22.37 -4.67 8.32
C TYR A 292 23.64 -4.17 7.61
N SER A 293 23.79 -2.86 7.38
CA SER A 293 24.94 -2.28 6.69
C SER A 293 25.28 -0.89 7.23
N HIS A 294 26.52 -0.42 7.11
CA HIS A 294 26.87 0.96 7.49
C HIS A 294 26.25 2.05 6.56
N LYS A 295 25.28 1.71 5.70
CA LYS A 295 24.65 2.62 4.72
C LYS A 295 23.25 3.07 5.18
N ARG A 296 23.05 4.38 5.10
CA ARG A 296 22.09 5.22 5.84
C ARG A 296 20.60 5.17 5.43
N ASN A 297 20.10 4.12 4.78
CA ASN A 297 18.80 4.23 4.07
C ASN A 297 17.80 3.10 4.36
N ALA A 298 18.03 2.25 5.36
CA ALA A 298 17.16 1.11 5.64
C ALA A 298 15.72 1.53 6.02
N ALA A 299 15.59 2.58 6.84
CA ALA A 299 14.29 3.14 7.22
C ALA A 299 13.56 3.72 6.01
N ASP A 300 14.25 4.50 5.17
CA ASP A 300 13.67 5.12 3.97
C ASP A 300 13.12 4.06 2.99
N MET A 301 13.88 2.97 2.79
CA MET A 301 13.47 1.87 1.92
C MET A 301 12.24 1.16 2.48
N GLN A 302 12.24 0.80 3.77
CA GLN A 302 11.10 0.13 4.39
C GLN A 302 9.84 1.01 4.35
N LEU A 303 9.98 2.30 4.69
CA LEU A 303 8.88 3.26 4.63
C LEU A 303 8.33 3.35 3.20
N ALA A 304 9.20 3.48 2.20
CA ALA A 304 8.75 3.55 0.80
C ALA A 304 8.02 2.28 0.34
N ILE A 305 8.47 1.10 0.77
CA ILE A 305 7.81 -0.18 0.48
C ILE A 305 6.41 -0.21 1.08
N ASP A 306 6.29 0.04 2.39
CA ASP A 306 5.01 -0.01 3.11
C ASP A 306 4.01 1.02 2.57
N VAL A 307 4.48 2.25 2.28
CA VAL A 307 3.65 3.31 1.70
C VAL A 307 3.08 2.87 0.35
N MET A 308 3.91 2.27 -0.52
CA MET A 308 3.47 1.83 -1.83
C MET A 308 2.53 0.63 -1.74
N GLU A 309 2.79 -0.31 -0.84
CA GLU A 309 1.89 -1.43 -0.56
C GLU A 309 0.53 -0.93 -0.08
N LEU A 310 0.47 0.03 0.83
CA LEU A 310 -0.77 0.61 1.34
C LEU A 310 -1.52 1.42 0.27
N ALA A 311 -0.80 2.21 -0.52
CA ALA A 311 -1.38 2.98 -1.62
C ALA A 311 -2.07 2.08 -2.66
N GLN A 312 -1.55 0.87 -2.85
CA GLN A 312 -2.10 -0.12 -3.76
C GLN A 312 -3.21 -0.97 -3.12
N SER A 313 -2.97 -1.53 -1.92
CA SER A 313 -3.85 -2.50 -1.26
C SER A 313 -5.08 -1.86 -0.61
N ARG A 314 -5.04 -0.55 -0.31
CA ARG A 314 -6.14 0.17 0.33
C ARG A 314 -6.60 1.37 -0.50
N PRO A 315 -7.48 1.16 -1.49
CA PRO A 315 -8.01 2.25 -2.33
C PRO A 315 -8.71 3.36 -1.54
N THR A 316 -9.23 3.08 -0.34
CA THR A 316 -9.86 4.08 0.53
C THR A 316 -8.88 5.09 1.11
N LEU A 317 -7.58 4.78 1.18
CA LEU A 317 -6.55 5.74 1.58
C LEU A 317 -6.30 6.71 0.43
N GLN A 318 -6.56 7.99 0.66
CA GLN A 318 -6.43 9.04 -0.34
C GLN A 318 -5.36 10.07 0.03
N VAL A 319 -5.05 10.21 1.32
CA VAL A 319 -4.09 11.19 1.83
C VAL A 319 -2.93 10.46 2.50
N PHE A 320 -1.72 10.72 2.03
CA PHE A 320 -0.49 10.14 2.52
C PHE A 320 0.40 11.26 3.09
N VAL A 321 0.72 11.16 4.37
CA VAL A 321 1.57 12.12 5.07
C VAL A 321 2.94 11.50 5.30
N ILE A 322 3.97 12.11 4.72
CA ILE A 322 5.37 11.71 4.92
C ILE A 322 5.99 12.71 5.88
N VAL A 323 6.27 12.26 7.11
CA VAL A 323 6.92 13.09 8.13
C VAL A 323 8.44 12.93 8.00
N SER A 324 9.00 13.54 6.96
CA SER A 324 10.43 13.62 6.69
C SER A 324 10.78 14.83 5.82
N GLY A 325 11.98 15.37 6.00
CA GLY A 325 12.53 16.46 5.18
C GLY A 325 13.37 15.97 4.00
N ASP A 326 13.66 14.67 3.92
CA ASP A 326 14.62 14.12 2.96
C ASP A 326 14.12 14.20 1.49
N GLY A 327 14.99 14.68 0.60
CA GLY A 327 14.72 14.73 -0.83
C GLY A 327 14.55 13.36 -1.48
N ALA A 328 15.04 12.28 -0.87
CA ALA A 328 14.90 10.91 -1.38
C ALA A 328 13.42 10.50 -1.57
N PHE A 329 12.52 11.03 -0.73
CA PHE A 329 11.08 10.76 -0.82
C PHE A 329 10.38 11.48 -1.97
N ALA A 330 11.07 12.35 -2.73
CA ALA A 330 10.45 13.01 -3.89
C ALA A 330 10.01 11.99 -4.97
N ALA A 331 10.76 10.89 -5.13
CA ALA A 331 10.37 9.82 -6.05
C ALA A 331 9.11 9.08 -5.55
N LEU A 332 9.01 8.84 -4.24
CA LEU A 332 7.83 8.24 -3.61
C LEU A 332 6.60 9.13 -3.76
N ALA A 333 6.74 10.44 -3.51
CA ALA A 333 5.67 11.42 -3.70
C ALA A 333 5.14 11.45 -5.15
N LYS A 334 6.05 11.46 -6.14
CA LYS A 334 5.67 11.34 -7.56
C LYS A 334 4.92 10.04 -7.84
N LYS A 335 5.36 8.93 -7.27
CA LYS A 335 4.67 7.65 -7.44
C LYS A 335 3.28 7.69 -6.83
N LEU A 336 3.11 8.19 -5.62
CA LEU A 336 1.78 8.36 -5.00
C LEU A 336 0.83 9.19 -5.87
N HIS A 337 1.33 10.24 -6.54
CA HIS A 337 0.55 11.02 -7.52
C HIS A 337 0.11 10.20 -8.73
N GLU A 338 0.95 9.30 -9.25
CA GLU A 338 0.55 8.36 -10.31
C GLU A 338 -0.59 7.42 -9.86
N TYR A 339 -0.78 7.22 -8.56
CA TYR A 339 -1.92 6.48 -7.98
C TYR A 339 -3.10 7.39 -7.59
N GLY A 340 -3.07 8.67 -7.97
CA GLY A 340 -4.13 9.65 -7.67
C GLY A 340 -4.23 10.03 -6.19
N LYS A 341 -3.16 9.83 -5.40
CA LYS A 341 -3.14 10.13 -3.97
C LYS A 341 -2.71 11.58 -3.72
N THR A 342 -3.21 12.19 -2.64
CA THR A 342 -2.72 13.47 -2.12
C THR A 342 -1.53 13.21 -1.21
N VAL A 343 -0.44 13.95 -1.39
CA VAL A 343 0.81 13.81 -0.63
C VAL A 343 1.08 15.07 0.19
N ILE A 344 1.20 14.89 1.50
CA ILE A 344 1.58 15.95 2.44
C ILE A 344 2.98 15.64 2.97
N GLY A 345 3.92 16.57 2.79
CA GLY A 345 5.21 16.53 3.46
C GLY A 345 5.13 17.24 4.82
N CYS A 346 5.83 16.72 5.82
CA CYS A 346 5.91 17.35 7.14
C CYS A 346 7.34 17.22 7.69
N ALA A 347 8.00 18.34 8.01
CA ALA A 347 9.38 18.34 8.51
C ALA A 347 9.72 19.66 9.19
N TYR A 348 10.83 19.71 9.94
CA TYR A 348 11.37 20.99 10.42
C TYR A 348 11.77 21.87 9.25
N GLU A 349 11.48 23.16 9.37
CA GLU A 349 11.68 24.14 8.29
C GLU A 349 13.12 24.16 7.75
N VAL A 350 14.10 23.93 8.63
CA VAL A 350 15.54 23.88 8.30
C VAL A 350 15.96 22.61 7.54
N GLN A 351 15.18 21.53 7.62
CA GLN A 351 15.46 20.25 6.96
C GLN A 351 14.68 20.04 5.67
N ILE A 352 13.77 20.96 5.31
CA ILE A 352 12.91 20.78 4.14
C ILE A 352 13.74 20.81 2.85
N ASN A 353 13.81 19.67 2.17
CA ASN A 353 14.36 19.61 0.82
C ASN A 353 13.42 20.34 -0.18
N ARG A 354 14.00 21.20 -1.02
CA ARG A 354 13.24 21.99 -2.02
C ARG A 354 12.52 21.12 -3.05
N ILE A 355 13.13 20.01 -3.45
CA ILE A 355 12.56 19.09 -4.45
C ILE A 355 11.34 18.39 -3.84
N LEU A 356 11.48 17.81 -2.64
CA LEU A 356 10.34 17.19 -1.95
C LEU A 356 9.19 18.19 -1.77
N LYS A 357 9.50 19.39 -1.27
CA LYS A 357 8.50 20.46 -1.11
C LYS A 357 7.78 20.85 -2.40
N SER A 358 8.48 20.83 -3.53
CA SER A 358 7.90 21.17 -4.83
C SER A 358 7.00 20.08 -5.40
N VAL A 359 7.20 18.83 -4.97
CA VAL A 359 6.41 17.68 -5.42
C VAL A 359 5.20 17.48 -4.53
N CYS A 360 5.30 17.65 -3.21
CA CYS A 360 4.14 17.49 -2.32
C CYS A 360 3.04 18.53 -2.61
N ASP A 361 1.78 18.12 -2.49
CA ASP A 361 0.62 19.02 -2.64
C ASP A 361 0.62 20.10 -1.56
N ARG A 362 0.99 19.69 -0.34
CA ARG A 362 1.25 20.59 0.79
C ARG A 362 2.48 20.17 1.56
N PHE A 363 3.07 21.16 2.21
CA PHE A 363 4.14 20.96 3.16
C PHE A 363 3.80 21.68 4.46
N ILE A 364 3.75 20.93 5.56
CA ILE A 364 3.41 21.43 6.89
C ILE A 364 4.71 21.52 7.71
N PRO A 365 5.15 22.72 8.11
CA PRO A 365 6.36 22.87 8.88
C PRO A 365 6.16 22.39 10.32
N ILE A 366 7.14 21.67 10.86
CA ILE A 366 7.23 21.33 12.27
C ILE A 366 8.01 22.46 12.96
N PRO A 367 7.49 23.03 14.06
CA PRO A 367 8.23 24.00 14.86
C PRO A 367 9.57 23.39 15.31
N ALA A 368 10.66 24.13 15.16
CA ALA A 368 11.95 23.65 15.65
C ALA A 368 11.88 23.41 17.17
N PRO A 369 12.53 22.35 17.68
CA PRO A 369 12.69 22.14 19.11
C PRO A 369 13.29 23.40 19.73
N HIS A 370 12.66 23.98 20.75
CA HIS A 370 13.24 25.14 21.44
C HIS A 370 14.57 24.72 22.10
N GLY A 371 15.69 25.06 21.46
CA GLY A 371 17.05 24.78 21.92
C GLY A 371 18.07 25.37 20.94
N ASP A 372 18.59 26.56 21.28
CA ASP A 372 19.75 27.25 20.72
C ASP A 372 20.06 27.01 19.23
N LEU A 373 19.45 27.83 18.37
CA LEU A 373 20.18 28.33 17.21
C LEU A 373 21.32 29.23 17.72
N ASN A 374 22.39 28.61 18.21
CA ASN A 374 23.69 29.25 18.25
C ASN A 374 24.01 29.63 16.81
N THR A 375 23.79 30.90 16.49
CA THR A 375 24.45 31.61 15.41
C THR A 375 25.93 31.25 15.51
N LYS A 376 26.42 30.36 14.64
CA LYS A 376 27.86 30.26 14.42
C LYS A 376 28.32 31.68 14.10
N PRO A 377 29.23 32.29 14.88
CA PRO A 377 29.80 33.55 14.47
C PRO A 377 30.48 33.31 13.12
N LEU A 378 30.31 34.26 12.19
CA LEU A 378 31.12 34.29 10.97
C LEU A 378 32.59 34.02 11.33
N PRO A 379 33.31 33.17 10.57
CA PRO A 379 34.75 33.03 10.78
C PRO A 379 35.41 34.41 10.66
N LYS A 380 36.20 34.78 11.67
CA LYS A 380 36.95 36.05 11.78
C LYS A 380 38.07 36.22 10.72
N SER A 381 37.91 35.65 9.52
CA SER A 381 38.88 35.77 8.42
C SER A 381 38.43 36.68 7.27
N LEU A 382 37.30 37.39 7.40
CA LEU A 382 36.81 38.33 6.37
C LEU A 382 36.52 39.76 6.85
N SER A 383 36.80 40.09 8.12
CA SER A 383 36.66 41.46 8.65
C SER A 383 37.97 42.26 8.70
N ALA A 384 39.07 41.75 8.12
CA ALA A 384 40.33 42.46 7.99
C ALA A 384 40.69 42.66 6.51
N LYS A 385 39.86 43.40 5.77
CA LYS A 385 40.23 43.97 4.44
C LYS A 385 39.37 45.16 4.00
N ILE A 386 38.81 45.91 4.94
CA ILE A 386 38.22 47.23 4.68
C ILE A 386 38.68 48.17 5.79
N SER A 387 39.98 48.48 5.80
CA SER A 387 40.65 49.54 6.57
C SER A 387 42.13 49.53 6.20
N SER A 388 42.45 49.92 4.97
CA SER A 388 43.78 50.40 4.55
C SER A 388 43.63 51.14 3.23
#